data_AF-A0A7W9C3L5-F1
#
_entry.id   AF-A0A7W9C3L5-F1
#
_cell.length_a   1.000
_cell.length_b   1.000
_cell.length_c   1.000
_cell.angle_alpha   90.00
_cell.angle_beta   90.00
_cell.angle_gamma   90.00
#
_symmetry.space_group_name_H-M   'P 1'
#
loop_
_entity.id
_entity.type
_entity.pdbx_description
1 polymer ?
#
loop_
_entity_poly.entity_id
_entity_poly.type
_entity_poly.pdbx_seq_one_letter_code
_entity_poly.pdbx_strand_id
1 'polypeptide(L)' 'MSQRCDGCIGFHAKALKDLGATRDEIAEVMAMTVYMGGGPALMYAADALRAYDQFAEAD' A
#
# COMPACT_ATOMS: atom_id res chain seq x y z
N MET A 1 -2.63 -4.34 -4.74
CA MET A 1 -1.40 -3.55 -4.98
C MET A 1 -0.21 -4.38 -5.49
N SER A 2 -0.31 -5.71 -5.59
CA SER A 2 0.80 -6.60 -6.00
C SER A 2 1.17 -6.57 -7.49
N GLN A 3 0.32 -6.00 -8.35
CA GLN A 3 0.47 -6.06 -9.81
C GLN A 3 1.50 -5.07 -10.37
N ARG A 4 2.34 -4.46 -9.52
CA ARG A 4 3.42 -3.56 -9.93
C ARG A 4 2.93 -2.40 -10.80
N CYS A 5 1.80 -1.81 -10.41
CA CYS A 5 1.12 -0.76 -11.16
C CYS A 5 0.94 0.47 -10.28
N ASP A 6 1.67 1.55 -10.59
CA ASP A 6 1.71 2.78 -9.79
C ASP A 6 0.33 3.44 -9.69
N GLY A 7 -0.43 3.47 -10.80
CA GLY A 7 -1.80 3.97 -10.82
C GLY A 7 -2.72 3.18 -9.88
N CYS A 8 -2.64 1.85 -9.90
CA CYS A 8 -3.41 1.02 -8.97
C CYS A 8 -2.99 1.25 -7.51
N ILE A 9 -1.70 1.45 -7.25
CA ILE A 9 -1.21 1.74 -5.89
C ILE A 9 -1.83 3.03 -5.37
N GLY A 10 -1.75 4.13 -6.12
CA GLY A 10 -2.33 5.41 -5.71
C GLY A 10 -3.84 5.35 -5.52
N PHE A 11 -4.57 4.78 -6.48
CA PHE A 11 -6.04 4.67 -6.41
C PHE A 11 -6.50 3.84 -5.22
N HIS A 12 -5.90 2.67 -4.98
CA HIS A 12 -6.29 1.83 -3.86
C HIS A 12 -5.83 2.38 -2.51
N ALA A 13 -4.68 3.07 -2.45
CA ALA A 13 -4.23 3.71 -1.21
C ALA A 13 -5.22 4.78 -0.73
N LYS A 14 -5.65 5.67 -1.64
CA LYS A 14 -6.68 6.67 -1.35
C LYS A 14 -8.00 6.02 -0.94
N ALA A 15 -8.47 5.05 -1.71
CA ALA A 15 -9.74 4.38 -1.43
C ALA A 15 -9.75 3.68 -0.06
N LEU A 16 -8.63 3.04 0.32
CA LEU A 16 -8.51 2.39 1.63
C LEU A 16 -8.50 3.41 2.78
N LYS A 17 -7.82 4.55 2.61
CA LYS A 17 -7.87 5.65 3.57
C LYS A 17 -9.29 6.22 3.72
N ASP A 18 -9.98 6.46 2.61
CA ASP A 18 -11.38 6.95 2.59
C ASP A 18 -12.35 5.94 3.27
N LEU A 19 -12.03 4.65 3.22
CA LEU A 19 -12.78 3.57 3.90
C LEU A 19 -12.41 3.41 5.38
N GLY A 20 -11.48 4.21 5.91
CA GLY A 20 -11.07 4.17 7.30
C GLY A 20 -10.13 3.02 7.65
N ALA A 21 -9.44 2.44 6.66
CA ALA A 21 -8.33 1.53 6.95
C ALA A 21 -7.29 2.25 7.81
N THR A 22 -6.53 1.49 8.58
CA THR A 22 -5.44 1.98 9.41
C THR A 22 -4.11 1.70 8.72
N ARG A 23 -3.07 2.46 9.11
CA ARG A 23 -1.72 2.25 8.58
C ARG A 23 -1.19 0.85 8.88
N ASP A 24 -1.55 0.29 10.03
CA ASP A 24 -1.14 -1.05 10.45
C ASP A 24 -1.80 -2.13 9.59
N GLU A 25 -3.09 -2.01 9.27
CA GLU A 25 -3.77 -2.92 8.33
C GLU A 25 -3.11 -2.90 6.94
N ILE A 26 -2.72 -1.72 6.44
CA ILE A 26 -1.98 -1.63 5.17
C ILE A 26 -0.63 -2.35 5.28
N ALA A 27 0.10 -2.16 6.38
CA ALA A 27 1.38 -2.80 6.60
C ALA A 27 1.26 -4.34 6.67
N GLU A 28 0.21 -4.87 7.30
CA GLU A 28 -0.06 -6.31 7.35
C GLU A 28 -0.32 -6.89 5.96
N VAL A 29 -1.15 -6.23 5.15
CA VAL A 29 -1.41 -6.67 3.76
C VAL A 29 -0.15 -6.58 2.90
N MET A 30 0.69 -5.56 3.14
CA MET A 30 1.97 -5.43 2.43
C MET A 30 2.97 -6.49 2.86
N ALA A 31 3.00 -6.88 4.13
CA ALA A 31 3.81 -8.00 4.61
C ALA A 31 3.43 -9.32 3.89
N MET A 32 2.13 -9.57 3.69
CA MET A 32 1.67 -10.71 2.88
C MET A 32 2.11 -10.61 1.42
N THR A 33 2.12 -9.42 0.85
CA THR A 33 2.60 -9.19 -0.52
C THR A 33 4.09 -9.50 -0.65
N VAL A 34 4.89 -9.12 0.34
CA VAL A 34 6.33 -9.43 0.41
C VAL A 34 6.57 -10.92 0.65
N TYR A 35 5.80 -11.56 1.53
CA TYR A 35 5.88 -13.00 1.77
C TYR A 35 5.66 -13.81 0.48
N MET A 36 4.65 -13.44 -0.31
CA MET A 36 4.32 -14.15 -1.55
C MET A 36 5.20 -13.78 -2.74
N GLY A 37 5.72 -12.56 -2.79
CA GLY A 37 6.42 -12.01 -3.95
C GLY A 37 7.92 -11.75 -3.77
N GLY A 38 8.45 -11.98 -2.56
CA GLY A 38 9.86 -11.81 -2.21
C GLY A 38 10.40 -10.39 -2.41
N GLY A 39 11.70 -10.29 -2.67
CA GLY A 39 12.40 -9.01 -2.84
C GLY A 39 11.79 -8.05 -3.87
N PRO A 40 11.37 -8.51 -5.07
CA PRO A 40 10.71 -7.63 -6.04
C PRO A 40 9.40 -7.01 -5.53
N ALA A 41 8.64 -7.75 -4.72
CA ALA A 41 7.40 -7.24 -4.13
C ALA A 41 7.65 -6.22 -3.01
N LEU A 42 8.79 -6.31 -2.31
CA LEU A 42 9.18 -5.36 -1.26
C LEU A 42 9.21 -3.92 -1.75
N MET A 43 9.72 -3.68 -2.97
CA MET A 43 9.81 -2.33 -3.51
C MET A 43 8.42 -1.70 -3.68
N TYR A 44 7.48 -2.44 -4.27
CA TYR A 44 6.10 -1.97 -4.46
C TYR A 44 5.30 -1.92 -3.16
N ALA A 45 5.60 -2.78 -2.18
CA ALA A 45 5.05 -2.70 -0.84
C ALA A 45 5.47 -1.39 -0.14
N ALA A 46 6.72 -0.97 -0.30
CA ALA A 46 7.20 0.31 0.21
C ALA A 46 6.52 1.50 -0.50
N ASP A 47 6.32 1.41 -1.81
CA ASP A 47 5.59 2.44 -2.57
C ASP A 47 4.13 2.54 -2.14
N ALA A 48 3.47 1.40 -1.86
CA ALA A 48 2.10 1.37 -1.36
C ALA A 48 1.95 1.99 0.03
N LEU A 49 2.88 1.71 0.95
CA LEU A 49 2.92 2.37 2.26
C LEU A 49 3.11 3.88 2.12
N ARG A 50 4.05 4.34 1.28
CA ARG A 50 4.26 5.76 1.00
C ARG A 50 3.02 6.43 0.41
N ALA A 51 2.37 5.78 -0.56
CA ALA A 51 1.14 6.31 -1.16
C ALA A 51 0.01 6.44 -0.14
N TYR A 52 -0.13 5.46 0.75
CA TYR A 52 -1.12 5.53 1.82
C TYR A 52 -0.82 6.67 2.81
N ASP A 53 0.44 6.80 3.23
CA ASP A 53 0.88 7.85 4.16
C ASP A 53 0.59 9.26 3.59
N GLN A 54 0.78 9.48 2.29
CA GLN A 54 0.45 10.76 1.63
C GLN A 54 -1.02 11.17 1.76
N PHE A 55 -1.95 10.21 1.73
CA PHE A 55 -3.38 10.49 1.93
C PHE A 55 -3.76 10.56 3.41
N ALA A 56 -2.99 9.92 4.30
CA ALA A 56 -3.20 9.97 5.74
C ALA A 56 -2.70 11.27 6.38
N GLU A 57 -1.66 11.90 5.82
CA GLU A 57 -1.10 13.20 6.26
C GLU A 57 -1.86 14.41 5.71
N ALA A 58 -2.75 14.21 4.72
CA ALA A 58 -3.50 15.28 4.06
C ALA A 58 -4.77 15.72 4.82
N ASP A 59 -4.99 15.20 6.04
CA ASP A 59 -6.09 15.54 6.95
C ASP A 59 -5.73 16.70 7.90
#